data_AF-A0A9W7IVJ1-F1
#
_entry.id   AF-A0A9W7IVJ1-F1
#
_cell.length_a   1.000
_cell.length_b   1.000
_cell.length_c   1.000
_cell.angle_alpha   90.00
_cell.angle_beta   90.00
_cell.angle_gamma   90.00
#
_symmetry.space_group_name_H-M   'P 1'
#
loop_
_entity.id
_entity.type
_entity.pdbx_description
1 polymer ?
#
loop_
_entity_poly.entity_id
_entity_poly.type
_entity_poly.pdbx_seq_one_letter_code
_entity_poly.pdbx_strand_id
1 'polypeptide(L)'
;MCILVHAVKRQPLDLTLERKISNALMEVGPSITLASLSEVFMFAVGSFIPMPACRVFSMFAALAVLLDFLLQVTAFVSLIIFDFLRVEGRRVDCFPCIKASSTYAESEKGISGRKPGLLARYMKEVHAPILSFWGVKIIVVSAFVSFSLASIALSTRIEPGLEQKIVLPQDSYLQGYFNNVSEYLRIGPPLYFVAKNYNYSLPGPKLEETYWLFFILASSPTNMMNLAYKIFNTTNDES
;
A
#
# COMPACT_ATOMS: atom_id res chain seq x y z
N MET A 1 -12.27 13.60 5.34
CA MET A 1 -12.55 15.01 5.67
C MET A 1 -13.10 15.85 4.51
N CYS A 2 -12.42 15.99 3.37
CA CYS A 2 -12.83 16.89 2.27
C CYS A 2 -14.23 16.62 1.70
N ILE A 3 -14.60 15.34 1.56
CA ILE A 3 -15.92 14.93 1.04
C ILE A 3 -17.03 15.44 1.96
N LEU A 4 -16.84 15.33 3.28
CA LEU A 4 -17.81 15.78 4.26
C LEU A 4 -18.00 17.30 4.23
N VAL A 5 -16.92 18.07 4.16
CA VAL A 5 -16.98 19.54 4.04
C VAL A 5 -17.68 19.97 2.76
N HIS A 6 -17.39 19.29 1.64
CA HIS A 6 -18.06 19.56 0.37
C HIS A 6 -19.56 19.24 0.44
N ALA A 7 -19.94 18.12 1.05
CA ALA A 7 -21.33 17.72 1.23
C ALA A 7 -22.10 18.73 2.08
N VAL A 8 -21.54 19.19 3.21
CA VAL A 8 -22.17 20.22 4.04
C VAL A 8 -22.31 21.53 3.28
N LYS A 9 -21.32 21.94 2.48
CA LYS A 9 -21.40 23.15 1.63
C LYS A 9 -22.45 23.07 0.53
N ARG A 10 -22.86 21.87 0.12
CA ARG A 10 -23.87 21.63 -0.93
C ARG A 10 -25.32 21.71 -0.42
N GLN A 11 -25.56 21.48 0.87
CA GLN A 11 -26.90 21.47 1.45
C GLN A 11 -27.58 22.87 1.42
N PRO A 12 -28.92 22.94 1.28
CA PRO A 12 -29.66 24.20 1.18
C PRO A 12 -29.50 25.07 2.44
N LEU A 13 -29.66 26.38 2.28
CA LEU A 13 -29.47 27.37 3.35
C LEU A 13 -30.69 27.55 4.27
N ASP A 14 -31.85 27.02 3.88
CA ASP A 14 -33.12 27.24 4.59
C ASP A 14 -33.31 26.34 5.83
N LEU A 15 -32.35 25.47 6.12
CA LEU A 15 -32.39 24.50 7.22
C LEU A 15 -31.51 24.95 8.39
N THR A 16 -31.89 24.57 9.61
CA THR A 16 -31.06 24.76 10.81
C THR A 16 -29.70 24.06 10.65
N LEU A 17 -28.65 24.62 11.25
CA LEU A 17 -27.27 24.12 11.11
C LEU A 17 -27.15 22.62 11.43
N GLU A 18 -27.80 22.17 12.51
CA GLU A 18 -27.82 20.77 12.94
C GLU A 18 -28.45 19.86 11.88
N ARG A 19 -29.57 20.28 11.29
CA ARG A 19 -30.29 19.54 10.24
C ARG A 19 -29.45 19.45 8.96
N LYS A 20 -28.73 20.53 8.63
CA LYS A 20 -27.83 20.60 7.48
C LYS A 20 -26.68 19.60 7.58
N ILE A 21 -26.05 19.53 8.76
CA ILE A 21 -24.94 18.61 9.02
C ILE A 21 -25.44 17.18 9.14
N SER A 22 -26.59 16.96 9.78
CA SER A 22 -27.24 15.65 9.86
C SER A 22 -27.55 15.09 8.47
N ASN A 23 -28.15 15.88 7.58
CA ASN A 23 -28.45 15.44 6.21
C ASN A 23 -27.18 15.14 5.41
N ALA A 24 -26.14 15.99 5.51
CA ALA A 24 -24.87 15.74 4.83
C ALA A 24 -24.16 14.48 5.35
N LEU A 25 -24.21 14.24 6.66
CA LEU A 25 -23.63 13.05 7.29
C LEU A 25 -24.44 11.79 6.93
N MET A 26 -25.76 11.89 6.76
CA MET A 26 -26.59 10.77 6.30
C MET A 26 -26.28 10.39 4.84
N GLU A 27 -25.97 11.37 3.98
CA GLU A 27 -25.64 11.12 2.57
C GLU A 27 -24.23 10.52 2.40
N VAL A 28 -23.22 11.03 3.13
CA VAL A 28 -21.81 10.67 2.91
C VAL A 28 -21.23 9.74 3.99
N GLY A 29 -21.81 9.73 5.19
CA GLY A 29 -21.36 8.94 6.33
C GLY A 29 -21.22 7.45 6.02
N PRO A 30 -22.21 6.78 5.41
CA PRO A 30 -22.11 5.35 5.09
C PRO A 30 -20.93 5.01 4.17
N SER A 31 -20.61 5.89 3.22
CA SER A 31 -19.47 5.68 2.31
C SER A 31 -18.15 5.84 3.04
N ILE A 32 -18.03 6.82 3.95
CA ILE A 32 -16.83 7.02 4.78
C ILE A 32 -16.62 5.82 5.70
N THR A 33 -17.66 5.37 6.40
CA THR A 33 -17.58 4.27 7.36
C THR A 33 -17.22 2.97 6.66
N LEU A 34 -17.80 2.70 5.49
CA LEU A 34 -17.49 1.49 4.71
C LEU A 34 -16.03 1.50 4.25
N ALA A 35 -15.55 2.63 3.72
CA ALA A 35 -14.17 2.76 3.27
C ALA A 35 -13.17 2.53 4.42
N SER A 36 -13.32 3.25 5.54
CA SER A 36 -12.40 3.12 6.68
C SER A 36 -12.44 1.73 7.31
N LEU A 37 -13.62 1.12 7.43
CA LEU A 37 -13.77 -0.24 7.94
C LEU A 37 -13.06 -1.24 7.03
N SER A 38 -13.20 -1.09 5.70
CA SER A 38 -12.53 -1.96 4.73
C SER A 38 -11.00 -1.82 4.79
N GLU A 39 -10.47 -0.60 5.00
CA GLU A 39 -9.05 -0.36 5.17
C GLU A 39 -8.51 -1.00 6.46
N VAL A 40 -9.22 -0.85 7.59
CA VAL A 40 -8.86 -1.52 8.85
C VAL A 40 -8.82 -3.03 8.67
N PHE A 41 -9.80 -3.61 7.97
CA PHE A 41 -9.80 -5.05 7.68
C PHE A 41 -8.65 -5.47 6.77
N MET A 42 -8.34 -4.68 5.73
CA MET A 42 -7.22 -4.96 4.83
C MET A 42 -5.89 -4.96 5.58
N PHE A 43 -5.63 -3.93 6.41
CA PHE A 43 -4.42 -3.88 7.24
C PHE A 43 -4.40 -4.97 8.32
N ALA A 44 -5.56 -5.34 8.89
CA ALA A 44 -5.65 -6.46 9.82
C ALA A 44 -5.26 -7.78 9.14
N VAL A 45 -5.69 -8.02 7.90
CA VAL A 45 -5.25 -9.18 7.11
C VAL A 45 -3.75 -9.11 6.80
N GLY A 46 -3.22 -7.92 6.53
CA GLY A 46 -1.78 -7.68 6.35
C GLY A 46 -0.92 -8.08 7.56
N SER A 47 -1.50 -8.13 8.77
CA SER A 47 -0.78 -8.59 9.97
C SER A 47 -0.45 -10.09 9.96
N PHE A 48 -1.11 -10.91 9.13
CA PHE A 48 -0.81 -12.34 9.02
C PHE A 48 0.46 -12.64 8.22
N ILE A 49 1.04 -11.65 7.54
CA ILE A 49 2.26 -11.82 6.75
C ILE A 49 3.42 -12.29 7.67
N PRO A 50 4.22 -13.29 7.26
CA PRO A 50 5.32 -13.83 8.07
C PRO A 50 6.52 -12.88 8.20
N MET A 51 6.63 -11.88 7.31
CA MET A 51 7.67 -10.86 7.37
C MET A 51 7.40 -9.88 8.55
N PRO A 52 8.27 -9.83 9.57
CA PRO A 52 8.00 -9.10 10.82
C PRO A 52 7.89 -7.59 10.61
N ALA A 53 8.66 -7.01 9.70
CA ALA A 53 8.58 -5.58 9.37
C ALA A 53 7.19 -5.19 8.84
N CYS A 54 6.68 -5.93 7.85
CA CYS A 54 5.35 -5.70 7.28
C CYS A 54 4.22 -5.96 8.28
N ARG A 55 4.39 -6.96 9.17
CA ARG A 55 3.42 -7.26 10.23
C ARG A 55 3.25 -6.09 11.19
N VAL A 56 4.34 -5.56 11.74
CA VAL A 56 4.31 -4.45 12.70
C VAL A 56 3.79 -3.18 12.02
N PHE A 57 4.22 -2.90 10.79
CA PHE A 57 3.68 -1.80 9.99
C PHE A 57 2.16 -1.90 9.82
N SER A 58 1.66 -3.08 9.44
CA SER A 58 0.23 -3.29 9.21
C SER A 58 -0.59 -3.16 10.51
N MET A 59 -0.06 -3.61 11.65
CA MET A 59 -0.72 -3.43 12.95
C MET A 59 -0.83 -1.94 13.34
N PHE A 60 0.24 -1.15 13.17
CA PHE A 60 0.19 0.29 13.42
C PHE A 60 -0.74 1.02 12.44
N ALA A 61 -0.72 0.65 11.17
CA ALA A 61 -1.60 1.23 10.16
C ALA A 61 -3.09 0.94 10.46
N ALA A 62 -3.43 -0.30 10.83
CA ALA A 62 -4.81 -0.65 11.20
C ALA A 62 -5.31 0.19 12.39
N LEU A 63 -4.48 0.35 13.42
CA LEU A 63 -4.82 1.17 14.59
C LEU A 63 -4.90 2.66 14.23
N ALA A 64 -3.99 3.17 13.40
CA ALA A 64 -3.99 4.56 12.96
C ALA A 64 -5.25 4.90 12.15
N VAL A 65 -5.64 4.06 11.20
CA VAL A 65 -6.86 4.25 10.39
C VAL A 65 -8.12 4.14 11.26
N LEU A 66 -8.15 3.23 12.23
CA LEU A 66 -9.27 3.12 13.18
C LEU A 66 -9.41 4.39 14.03
N LEU A 67 -8.30 4.90 14.56
CA LEU A 67 -8.30 6.13 15.35
C LEU A 67 -8.64 7.35 14.49
N ASP A 68 -8.14 7.43 13.26
CA ASP A 68 -8.49 8.48 12.31
C ASP A 68 -10.00 8.48 12.02
N PHE A 69 -10.59 7.31 11.82
CA PHE A 69 -12.04 7.18 11.66
C PHE A 69 -12.82 7.69 12.89
N LEU A 70 -12.42 7.29 14.11
CA LEU A 70 -13.07 7.74 15.33
C LEU A 70 -12.96 9.27 15.52
N LEU A 71 -11.78 9.84 15.30
CA LEU A 71 -11.55 11.28 15.36
C LEU A 71 -12.31 12.01 14.24
N GLN A 72 -12.42 11.42 13.06
CA GLN A 72 -13.13 12.01 11.92
C GLN A 72 -14.65 12.05 12.15
N VAL A 73 -15.26 11.04 12.78
CA VAL A 73 -16.71 11.04 13.04
C VAL A 73 -17.08 11.88 14.27
N THR A 74 -16.17 12.02 15.24
CA THR A 74 -16.45 12.75 16.49
C THR A 74 -15.88 14.17 16.45
N ALA A 75 -14.56 14.31 16.59
CA ALA A 75 -13.86 15.57 16.73
C ALA A 75 -13.96 16.44 15.47
N PHE A 76 -13.83 15.86 14.28
CA PHE A 76 -13.90 16.65 13.05
C PHE A 76 -15.33 17.14 12.75
N VAL A 77 -16.36 16.34 13.04
CA VAL A 77 -17.76 16.78 12.89
C VAL A 77 -18.08 17.92 13.87
N SER A 78 -17.62 17.85 15.12
CA SER A 78 -17.82 18.94 16.09
C SER A 78 -17.08 20.21 15.70
N LEU A 79 -15.85 20.10 15.19
CA LEU A 79 -15.09 21.23 14.65
C LEU A 79 -15.79 21.87 13.44
N ILE A 80 -16.41 21.08 12.56
CA ILE A 80 -17.22 21.62 11.46
C ILE A 80 -18.40 22.44 11.99
N ILE A 81 -19.15 21.93 12.97
CA ILE A 81 -20.26 22.68 13.58
C ILE A 81 -19.76 24.01 14.13
N PHE A 82 -18.64 23.98 14.86
CA PHE A 82 -18.04 25.18 15.43
C PHE A 82 -17.57 26.17 14.35
N ASP A 83 -17.00 25.68 13.26
CA ASP A 83 -16.60 26.49 12.11
C ASP A 83 -17.80 27.18 11.45
N PHE A 84 -18.92 26.47 11.26
CA PHE A 84 -20.13 27.08 10.73
C PHE A 84 -20.75 28.13 11.66
N LEU A 85 -20.78 27.89 12.97
CA LEU A 85 -21.23 28.88 13.96
C LEU A 85 -20.35 30.14 13.92
N ARG A 86 -19.03 29.96 13.73
CA ARG A 86 -18.09 31.07 13.58
C ARG A 86 -18.35 31.87 12.31
N VAL A 87 -18.56 31.18 11.18
CA VAL A 87 -18.85 31.80 9.88
C VAL A 87 -20.15 32.61 9.95
N GLU A 88 -21.18 32.08 10.59
CA GLU A 88 -22.45 32.81 10.84
C GLU A 88 -22.22 34.06 11.71
N GLY A 89 -21.32 33.97 12.69
CA GLY A 89 -20.88 35.09 13.51
C GLY A 89 -19.99 36.14 12.82
N ARG A 90 -19.67 35.96 11.52
CA ARG A 90 -18.81 36.83 10.68
C ARG A 90 -17.44 37.15 11.31
N ARG A 91 -16.82 36.17 11.99
CA ARG A 91 -15.49 36.31 12.62
C ARG A 91 -14.41 35.68 11.72
N VAL A 92 -13.27 36.35 11.58
CA VAL A 92 -12.17 35.95 10.67
C VAL A 92 -11.43 34.70 11.19
N ASP A 93 -10.98 33.79 10.32
CA ASP A 93 -10.44 32.45 10.61
C ASP A 93 -9.19 32.37 11.52
N CYS A 94 -8.25 33.30 11.39
CA CYS A 94 -7.05 33.31 12.23
C CYS A 94 -7.18 34.20 13.48
N PHE A 95 -8.15 35.14 13.48
CA PHE A 95 -8.33 36.12 14.54
C PHE A 95 -9.81 36.20 14.95
N PRO A 96 -10.26 35.33 15.88
CA PRO A 96 -11.66 35.24 16.28
C PRO A 96 -12.21 36.51 16.96
N CYS A 97 -11.34 37.46 17.33
CA CYS A 97 -11.71 38.73 17.97
C CYS A 97 -12.11 39.84 16.97
N ILE A 98 -11.82 39.67 15.67
CA ILE A 98 -12.14 40.67 14.64
C ILE A 98 -13.41 40.22 13.92
N LYS A 99 -14.50 40.96 14.11
CA LYS A 99 -15.68 40.84 13.26
C LYS A 99 -15.38 41.53 11.94
N ALA A 100 -15.59 40.82 10.82
CA ALA A 100 -15.53 41.43 9.51
C ALA A 100 -16.71 42.40 9.38
N SER A 101 -16.46 43.69 9.63
CA SER A 101 -17.36 44.75 9.20
C SER A 101 -17.19 44.89 7.70
N SER A 102 -18.21 44.53 6.93
CA SER A 102 -18.22 44.79 5.50
C SER A 102 -19.63 45.11 5.05
N THR A 103 -19.78 46.38 4.68
CA THR A 103 -20.84 47.12 3.99
C THR A 103 -21.31 46.49 2.65
N TYR A 104 -21.19 45.18 2.46
CA TYR A 104 -21.55 44.45 1.24
C TYR A 104 -22.82 43.58 1.41
N ALA A 105 -23.70 43.92 2.35
CA ALA A 105 -24.89 43.12 2.68
C ALA A 105 -26.19 43.66 2.08
N GLU A 106 -26.14 44.45 1.00
CA GLU A 106 -27.33 44.82 0.21
C GLU A 106 -27.35 44.19 -1.18
N SER A 107 -26.71 43.03 -1.34
CA SER A 107 -26.77 42.22 -2.57
C SER A 107 -26.91 40.71 -2.29
N GLU A 108 -27.60 40.31 -1.22
CA GLU A 108 -27.93 38.90 -0.96
C GLU A 108 -29.45 38.65 -0.77
N LYS A 109 -30.30 39.53 -1.29
CA LYS A 109 -31.69 39.19 -1.61
C LYS A 109 -31.80 38.96 -3.11
N GLY A 110 -31.33 37.80 -3.56
CA GLY A 110 -31.48 37.42 -4.95
C GLY A 110 -30.75 36.15 -5.34
N ILE A 111 -31.52 35.07 -5.47
CA ILE A 111 -31.38 34.05 -6.51
C ILE A 111 -30.25 33.01 -6.29
N SER A 112 -30.67 31.84 -5.81
CA SER A 112 -30.36 30.52 -6.40
C SER A 112 -29.07 30.45 -7.24
N GLY A 113 -27.94 30.10 -6.63
CA GLY A 113 -26.75 29.76 -7.40
C GLY A 113 -25.45 30.01 -6.67
N ARG A 114 -25.15 29.20 -5.65
CA ARG A 114 -23.75 29.02 -5.22
C ARG A 114 -22.98 28.53 -6.45
N LYS A 115 -22.25 29.42 -7.14
CA LYS A 115 -21.59 29.11 -8.41
C LYS A 115 -20.78 27.82 -8.22
N PRO A 116 -21.01 26.76 -9.03
CA PRO A 116 -20.19 25.56 -8.94
C PRO A 116 -18.73 25.97 -9.14
N GLY A 117 -17.83 25.47 -8.30
CA GLY A 117 -16.40 25.74 -8.46
C GLY A 117 -15.94 25.40 -9.88
N LEU A 118 -14.88 26.05 -10.37
CA LEU A 118 -14.36 25.86 -11.73
C LEU A 118 -14.19 24.37 -12.08
N LEU A 119 -13.72 23.56 -11.11
CA LEU A 119 -13.59 22.11 -11.24
C LEU A 119 -14.93 21.39 -11.46
N ALA A 120 -15.95 21.72 -10.66
CA ALA A 120 -17.27 21.10 -10.77
C ALA A 120 -17.94 21.46 -12.10
N ARG A 121 -17.72 22.69 -12.57
CA ARG A 121 -18.19 23.13 -13.89
C ARG A 121 -17.48 22.38 -15.01
N TYR A 122 -16.16 22.25 -14.95
CA TYR A 122 -15.37 21.48 -15.92
C TYR A 122 -15.78 19.99 -15.95
N MET A 123 -15.95 19.34 -14.79
CA MET A 123 -16.41 17.95 -14.72
C MET A 123 -17.79 17.77 -15.36
N LYS A 124 -18.72 18.71 -15.12
CA LYS A 124 -20.10 18.63 -15.62
C LYS A 124 -20.21 18.97 -17.10
N GLU A 125 -19.53 20.02 -17.55
CA GLU A 125 -19.70 20.58 -18.90
C GLU A 125 -18.80 19.92 -19.94
N VAL A 126 -17.63 19.40 -19.56
CA VAL A 126 -16.66 18.81 -20.49
C VAL A 126 -16.55 17.31 -20.31
N HIS A 127 -16.20 16.83 -19.11
CA HIS A 127 -15.96 15.39 -18.91
C HIS A 127 -17.23 14.53 -19.00
N ALA A 128 -18.34 14.97 -18.39
CA ALA A 128 -19.58 14.20 -18.37
C ALA A 128 -20.15 13.93 -19.78
N PRO A 129 -20.30 14.92 -20.70
CA PRO A 129 -20.81 14.64 -22.04
C PRO A 129 -19.84 13.80 -22.87
N ILE A 130 -18.53 14.06 -22.79
CA ILE A 130 -17.51 13.28 -23.52
C ILE A 130 -17.55 11.80 -23.12
N LEU A 131 -17.62 11.51 -21.82
CA LEU A 131 -17.69 10.14 -21.32
C LEU A 131 -19.06 9.48 -21.56
N SER A 132 -20.13 10.28 -21.77
CA SER A 132 -21.48 9.75 -21.97
C SER A 132 -21.68 9.12 -23.36
N PHE A 133 -20.95 9.61 -24.38
CA PHE A 133 -21.02 9.08 -25.74
C PHE A 133 -20.67 7.58 -25.77
N TRP A 134 -21.49 6.79 -26.46
CA TRP A 134 -21.38 5.33 -26.43
C TRP A 134 -20.06 4.82 -27.03
N GLY A 135 -19.55 5.47 -28.07
CA GLY A 135 -18.24 5.16 -28.65
C GLY A 135 -17.09 5.37 -27.66
N VAL A 136 -17.10 6.47 -26.90
CA VAL A 136 -16.07 6.76 -25.89
C VAL A 136 -16.11 5.75 -24.75
N LYS A 137 -17.31 5.34 -24.30
CA LYS A 137 -17.46 4.28 -23.29
C LYS A 137 -16.81 2.97 -23.72
N ILE A 138 -17.09 2.52 -24.95
CA ILE A 138 -16.51 1.28 -25.48
C ILE A 138 -14.98 1.38 -25.55
N ILE A 139 -14.45 2.52 -26.03
CA ILE A 139 -13.00 2.74 -26.10
C ILE A 139 -12.36 2.71 -24.70
N VAL A 140 -12.94 3.41 -23.72
CA VAL A 140 -12.40 3.47 -22.35
C VAL A 140 -12.42 2.08 -21.70
N VAL A 141 -13.52 1.34 -21.82
CA VAL A 141 -13.61 -0.02 -21.29
C VAL A 141 -12.59 -0.93 -21.97
N SER A 142 -12.46 -0.86 -23.30
CA SER A 142 -11.45 -1.63 -24.05
C SER A 142 -10.02 -1.29 -23.62
N ALA A 143 -9.72 -0.01 -23.36
CA ALA A 143 -8.41 0.43 -22.89
C ALA A 143 -8.11 -0.10 -21.49
N PHE A 144 -9.05 -0.03 -20.55
CA PHE A 144 -8.86 -0.58 -19.21
C PHE A 144 -8.70 -2.11 -19.22
N VAL A 145 -9.50 -2.82 -20.04
CA VAL A 145 -9.40 -4.27 -20.17
C VAL A 145 -8.06 -4.69 -20.78
N SER A 146 -7.63 -4.06 -21.87
CA SER A 146 -6.33 -4.34 -22.49
C SER A 146 -5.17 -4.04 -21.53
N PHE A 147 -5.21 -2.93 -20.81
CA PHE A 147 -4.20 -2.60 -19.80
C PHE A 147 -4.16 -3.59 -18.64
N SER A 148 -5.34 -4.08 -18.20
CA SER A 148 -5.43 -5.08 -17.14
C SER A 148 -4.85 -6.43 -17.60
N LEU A 149 -5.18 -6.86 -18.83
CA LEU A 149 -4.62 -8.08 -19.43
C LEU A 149 -3.11 -7.98 -19.64
N ALA A 150 -2.62 -6.83 -20.11
CA ALA A 150 -1.19 -6.56 -20.25
C ALA A 150 -0.48 -6.58 -18.89
N SER A 151 -1.08 -5.99 -17.85
CA SER A 151 -0.51 -6.01 -16.49
C SER A 151 -0.42 -7.44 -15.94
N ILE A 152 -1.45 -8.27 -16.16
CA ILE A 152 -1.45 -9.68 -15.76
C ILE A 152 -0.34 -10.45 -16.50
N ALA A 153 -0.21 -10.23 -17.82
CA ALA A 153 0.83 -10.86 -18.62
C ALA A 153 2.24 -10.48 -18.13
N LEU A 154 2.47 -9.20 -17.85
CA LEU A 154 3.77 -8.69 -17.40
C LEU A 154 4.11 -9.12 -15.96
N SER A 155 3.12 -9.32 -15.09
CA SER A 155 3.32 -9.80 -13.72
C SER A 155 4.10 -11.12 -13.64
N THR A 156 3.99 -11.98 -14.67
CA THR A 156 4.74 -13.25 -14.75
C THR A 156 6.25 -13.10 -14.95
N ARG A 157 6.72 -11.90 -15.32
CA ARG A 157 8.14 -11.59 -15.56
C ARG A 157 8.85 -10.98 -14.35
N ILE A 158 8.14 -10.80 -13.24
CA ILE A 158 8.71 -10.19 -12.04
C ILE A 158 9.63 -11.21 -11.37
N GLU A 159 10.93 -10.92 -11.34
CA GLU A 159 11.90 -11.73 -10.63
C GLU A 159 11.72 -11.57 -9.10
N PRO A 160 11.54 -12.68 -8.35
CA PRO A 160 11.40 -12.62 -6.91
C PRO A 160 12.79 -12.43 -6.28
N GLY A 161 12.98 -11.31 -5.60
CA GLY A 161 14.20 -11.06 -4.86
C GLY A 161 14.31 -9.61 -4.43
N LEU A 162 14.98 -9.38 -3.31
CA LEU A 162 15.41 -8.04 -2.92
C LEU A 162 16.92 -8.00 -3.09
N GLU A 163 17.39 -7.31 -4.12
CA GLU A 163 18.83 -7.09 -4.26
C GLU A 163 19.32 -6.30 -3.04
N GLN A 164 20.38 -6.77 -2.38
CA GLN A 164 20.89 -6.10 -1.19
C GLN A 164 21.36 -4.67 -1.48
N LYS A 165 21.78 -4.39 -2.73
CA LYS A 165 22.26 -3.08 -3.18
C LYS A 165 21.16 -2.01 -3.13
N ILE A 166 19.90 -2.33 -3.43
CA ILE A 166 18.80 -1.35 -3.45
C ILE A 166 18.34 -0.93 -2.05
N VAL A 167 18.68 -1.70 -1.01
CA VAL A 167 18.36 -1.37 0.39
C VAL A 167 19.37 -0.37 0.98
N LEU A 168 20.54 -0.24 0.36
CA LEU A 168 21.61 0.64 0.83
C LEU A 168 21.42 2.06 0.27
N PRO A 169 21.71 3.10 1.07
CA PRO A 169 21.80 4.47 0.56
C PRO A 169 22.76 4.55 -0.64
N GLN A 170 22.45 5.40 -1.62
CA GLN A 170 23.23 5.57 -2.85
C GLN A 170 24.70 5.94 -2.59
N ASP A 171 24.96 6.70 -1.53
CA ASP A 171 26.30 7.18 -1.18
C ASP A 171 27.07 6.24 -0.22
N SER A 172 26.57 5.02 0.03
CA SER A 172 27.22 4.11 0.97
C SER A 172 28.47 3.45 0.36
N TYR A 173 29.57 3.44 1.10
CA TYR A 173 30.80 2.70 0.74
C TYR A 173 30.54 1.20 0.47
N LEU A 174 29.48 0.64 1.07
CA LEU A 174 29.06 -0.74 0.89
C LEU A 174 28.64 -1.03 -0.55
N GLN A 175 28.19 -0.04 -1.32
CA GLN A 175 27.87 -0.25 -2.74
C GLN A 175 29.11 -0.65 -3.56
N GLY A 176 30.23 0.01 -3.32
CA GLY A 176 31.51 -0.33 -3.95
C GLY A 176 32.04 -1.68 -3.48
N TYR A 177 31.89 -1.98 -2.19
CA TYR A 177 32.24 -3.29 -1.64
C TYR A 177 31.45 -4.43 -2.29
N PHE A 178 30.12 -4.33 -2.39
CA PHE A 178 29.30 -5.37 -3.00
C PHE A 178 29.57 -5.57 -4.49
N ASN A 179 29.83 -4.48 -5.23
CA ASN A 179 30.28 -4.59 -6.63
C ASN A 179 31.60 -5.36 -6.73
N ASN A 180 32.61 -5.02 -5.91
CA ASN A 180 33.91 -5.69 -5.93
C ASN A 180 33.80 -7.16 -5.49
N VAL A 181 32.94 -7.45 -4.51
CA VAL A 181 32.68 -8.84 -4.09
C VAL A 181 32.03 -9.61 -5.24
N SER A 182 31.04 -9.05 -5.95
CA SER A 182 30.43 -9.74 -7.10
C SER A 182 31.38 -9.94 -8.28
N GLU A 183 32.35 -9.04 -8.48
CA GLU A 183 33.27 -9.07 -9.62
C GLU A 183 34.52 -9.94 -9.36
N TYR A 184 35.12 -9.83 -8.18
CA TYR A 184 36.40 -10.49 -7.87
C TYR A 184 36.26 -11.77 -7.04
N LEU A 185 35.19 -11.94 -6.27
CA LEU A 185 35.04 -13.10 -5.40
C LEU A 185 34.51 -14.31 -6.18
N ARG A 186 35.37 -15.31 -6.39
CA ARG A 186 35.03 -16.56 -7.11
C ARG A 186 34.41 -17.64 -6.22
N ILE A 187 34.24 -17.37 -4.94
CA ILE A 187 33.72 -18.33 -3.96
C ILE A 187 32.47 -17.75 -3.27
N GLY A 188 31.46 -18.60 -3.08
CA GLY A 188 30.27 -18.26 -2.30
C GLY A 188 30.51 -18.37 -0.79
N PRO A 189 29.54 -17.95 0.04
CA PRO A 189 29.57 -18.16 1.48
C PRO A 189 29.71 -19.66 1.84
N PRO A 190 30.46 -20.01 2.89
CA PRO A 190 30.65 -21.40 3.29
C PRO A 190 29.35 -22.02 3.80
N LEU A 191 29.08 -23.26 3.38
CA LEU A 191 27.93 -24.05 3.85
C LEU A 191 28.38 -25.05 4.92
N TYR A 192 27.64 -25.11 6.03
CA TYR A 192 27.91 -26.03 7.12
C TYR A 192 26.83 -27.12 7.19
N PHE A 193 27.22 -28.38 6.98
CA PHE A 193 26.33 -29.52 7.13
C PHE A 193 26.36 -30.02 8.58
N VAL A 194 25.28 -29.79 9.32
CA VAL A 194 25.17 -30.16 10.74
C VAL A 194 24.35 -31.44 10.87
N ALA A 195 25.01 -32.57 11.18
CA ALA A 195 24.34 -33.82 11.50
C ALA A 195 23.79 -33.80 12.93
N LYS A 196 22.47 -33.92 13.09
CA LYS A 196 21.81 -34.01 14.41
C LYS A 196 21.42 -35.47 14.69
N ASN A 197 21.60 -35.91 15.94
CA ASN A 197 21.21 -37.24 16.43
C ASN A 197 21.88 -38.43 15.70
N TYR A 198 23.14 -38.28 15.30
CA TYR A 198 23.93 -39.39 14.73
C TYR A 198 24.79 -40.04 15.81
N ASN A 199 24.71 -41.37 15.93
CA ASN A 199 25.48 -42.13 16.91
C ASN A 199 26.82 -42.57 16.29
N TYR A 200 27.89 -41.83 16.60
CA TYR A 200 29.24 -42.09 16.10
C TYR A 200 29.90 -43.35 16.69
N SER A 201 29.32 -43.92 17.74
CA SER A 201 29.90 -45.06 18.47
C SER A 201 29.53 -46.42 17.87
N LEU A 202 28.59 -46.47 16.91
CA LEU A 202 28.29 -47.70 16.20
C LEU A 202 29.36 -47.94 15.12
N PRO A 203 30.15 -49.03 15.18
CA PRO A 203 30.97 -49.41 14.04
C PRO A 203 30.03 -49.65 12.86
N GLY A 204 30.29 -48.99 11.73
CA GLY A 204 29.53 -49.20 10.50
C GLY A 204 29.41 -50.69 10.15
N PRO A 205 28.37 -51.11 9.41
CA PRO A 205 28.12 -52.52 9.11
C PRO A 205 29.40 -53.17 8.56
N LYS A 206 29.88 -54.22 9.23
CA LYS A 206 31.06 -54.97 8.84
C LYS A 206 30.79 -55.73 7.55
N LEU A 207 31.68 -55.44 6.60
CA LEU A 207 31.76 -55.88 5.22
C LEU A 207 31.95 -57.39 5.04
N GLU A 208 30.99 -58.04 4.38
CA GLU A 208 31.25 -59.01 3.33
C GLU A 208 30.41 -58.59 2.11
N GLU A 209 30.93 -58.78 0.89
CA GLU A 209 30.45 -58.30 -0.42
C GLU A 209 31.04 -56.95 -0.91
N THR A 210 32.11 -57.08 -1.70
CA THR A 210 32.84 -56.03 -2.44
C THR A 210 31.98 -55.15 -3.36
N TYR A 211 30.77 -55.58 -3.73
CA TYR A 211 29.86 -54.80 -4.59
C TYR A 211 29.09 -53.71 -3.82
N TRP A 212 28.88 -53.88 -2.50
CA TRP A 212 28.25 -52.86 -1.66
C TRP A 212 29.22 -51.75 -1.23
N LEU A 213 30.53 -52.01 -1.23
CA LEU A 213 31.54 -50.97 -0.98
C LEU A 213 31.46 -49.84 -2.00
N PHE A 214 31.32 -50.17 -3.29
CA PHE A 214 31.14 -49.15 -4.33
C PHE A 214 29.86 -48.34 -4.12
N PHE A 215 28.76 -48.96 -3.70
CA PHE A 215 27.49 -48.29 -3.45
C PHE A 215 27.51 -47.41 -2.18
N ILE A 216 28.19 -47.86 -1.12
CA ILE A 216 28.34 -47.13 0.14
C ILE A 216 29.40 -46.03 0.03
N LEU A 217 30.52 -46.26 -0.67
CA LEU A 217 31.45 -45.18 -1.04
C LEU A 217 30.72 -44.17 -1.93
N ALA A 218 29.92 -44.59 -2.92
CA ALA A 218 29.13 -43.65 -3.72
C ALA A 218 28.08 -42.88 -2.90
N SER A 219 27.53 -43.48 -1.84
CA SER A 219 26.47 -42.90 -0.99
C SER A 219 26.97 -42.25 0.31
N SER A 220 28.28 -42.25 0.57
CA SER A 220 28.85 -41.59 1.75
C SER A 220 28.63 -40.08 1.62
N PRO A 221 28.20 -39.38 2.69
CA PRO A 221 27.91 -37.94 2.63
C PRO A 221 29.10 -37.12 2.10
N THR A 222 30.34 -37.54 2.39
CA THR A 222 31.55 -36.88 1.88
C THR A 222 31.72 -37.06 0.37
N ASN A 223 31.40 -38.23 -0.18
CA ASN A 223 31.48 -38.49 -1.61
C ASN A 223 30.31 -37.87 -2.37
N MET A 224 29.14 -37.81 -1.76
CA MET A 224 28.00 -37.06 -2.31
C MET A 224 28.31 -35.55 -2.36
N MET A 225 28.97 -34.99 -1.34
CA MET A 225 29.46 -33.60 -1.37
C MET A 225 30.52 -33.38 -2.45
N ASN A 226 31.49 -34.30 -2.60
CA ASN A 226 32.49 -34.20 -3.67
C ASN A 226 31.88 -34.31 -5.08
N LEU A 227 30.85 -35.14 -5.24
CA LEU A 227 30.09 -35.25 -6.49
C LEU A 227 29.31 -33.96 -6.78
N ALA A 228 28.59 -33.42 -5.78
CA ALA A 228 27.87 -32.16 -5.90
C ALA A 228 28.80 -30.98 -6.23
N TYR A 229 30.00 -30.96 -5.61
CA TYR A 229 31.04 -30.00 -5.93
C TYR A 229 31.51 -30.10 -7.38
N LYS A 230 31.76 -31.33 -7.87
CA LYS A 230 32.13 -31.55 -9.28
C LYS A 230 31.03 -31.11 -10.24
N ILE A 231 29.76 -31.46 -9.96
CA ILE A 231 28.61 -31.07 -10.80
C ILE A 231 28.47 -29.55 -10.85
N PHE A 232 28.55 -28.87 -9.71
CA PHE A 232 28.44 -27.41 -9.63
C PHE A 232 29.54 -26.70 -10.42
N ASN A 233 30.78 -27.22 -10.35
CA ASN A 233 31.90 -26.65 -11.10
C ASN A 233 31.75 -26.86 -12.61
N THR A 234 31.28 -28.04 -13.04
CA THR A 234 31.02 -28.31 -14.48
C THR A 234 29.88 -27.46 -15.05
N THR A 235 28.84 -27.14 -14.27
CA THR A 235 27.74 -26.27 -14.73
C THR A 235 28.10 -24.79 -14.83
N ASN A 236 29.09 -24.32 -14.06
CA ASN A 236 29.55 -22.92 -14.14
C ASN A 236 30.56 -22.67 -15.27
N ASP A 237 31.20 -23.73 -15.81
CA ASP A 237 32.09 -23.60 -16.98
C ASP A 237 31.30 -23.55 -18.31
N GLU A 238 30.00 -23.89 -18.32
CA GLU A 238 29.13 -23.85 -19.51
C GLU A 238 28.28 -22.57 -19.65
N SER A 239 28.33 -21.65 -18.68
CA SER A 239 27.63 -20.35 -18.68
C SER A 239 28.58 -19.17 -18.80
#